data_AF-A0AA51GV59-F1
#
_entry.id   AF-A0AA51GV59-F1
#
_cell.length_a   1.000
_cell.length_b   1.000
_cell.length_c   1.000
_cell.angle_alpha   90.00
_cell.angle_beta   90.00
_cell.angle_gamma   90.00
#
_symmetry.space_group_name_H-M   'P 1'
#
loop_
_entity.id
_entity.type
_entity.pdbx_description
1 polymer ?
#
loop_
_entity_poly.entity_id
_entity_poly.type
_entity_poly.pdbx_seq_one_letter_code
_entity_poly.pdbx_strand_id
1 'polypeptide(L)'
;MIRSFSFRYGDNTGKQEWYRVEDDGKAICVRMDMRDEEEHTFYAEVEGEFLKELEEKLEVGGIVKWNGFYDIETCLCSGDSWVLHIFYTDGKEDVHAMGHSARPDGFETGVRVIKEIFARFL
;
A
#
# COMPACT_ATOMS: atom_id res chain seq x y z
N MET A 1 -3.35 15.44 4.02
CA MET A 1 -4.56 14.59 3.97
C MET A 1 -4.55 13.74 2.73
N ILE A 2 -4.77 12.46 2.98
CA ILE A 2 -4.82 11.41 2.00
C ILE A 2 -5.95 11.58 0.97
N ARG A 3 -5.66 11.49 -0.33
CA ARG A 3 -6.49 11.49 -1.54
C ARG A 3 -6.48 10.11 -2.20
N SER A 4 -5.31 9.51 -2.40
CA SER A 4 -5.16 8.12 -2.85
C SER A 4 -4.04 7.34 -2.14
N PHE A 5 -4.28 6.05 -1.90
CA PHE A 5 -3.29 5.11 -1.36
C PHE A 5 -3.43 3.76 -2.07
N SER A 6 -2.32 3.14 -2.44
CA SER A 6 -2.30 1.80 -3.04
C SER A 6 -1.01 1.06 -2.70
N PHE A 7 -1.13 -0.12 -2.11
CA PHE A 7 -0.01 -1.00 -1.76
C PHE A 7 -0.22 -2.40 -2.31
N ARG A 8 0.71 -2.89 -3.13
CA ARG A 8 0.62 -4.21 -3.74
C ARG A 8 1.84 -5.07 -3.42
N TYR A 9 1.58 -6.23 -2.85
CA TYR A 9 2.53 -7.31 -2.62
C TYR A 9 2.24 -8.51 -3.53
N GLY A 10 3.27 -9.14 -4.07
CA GLY A 10 3.24 -10.55 -4.41
C GLY A 10 4.50 -11.26 -3.93
N ASP A 11 4.31 -12.49 -3.42
CA ASP A 11 5.43 -13.35 -3.04
C ASP A 11 5.61 -14.58 -3.96
N ASN A 12 6.72 -15.27 -3.76
CA ASN A 12 7.09 -16.48 -4.51
C ASN A 12 6.20 -17.70 -4.28
N THR A 13 5.33 -17.68 -3.28
CA THR A 13 4.37 -18.77 -3.02
C THR A 13 3.10 -18.64 -3.88
N GLY A 14 3.00 -17.55 -4.64
CA GLY A 14 1.79 -17.20 -5.38
C GLY A 14 0.83 -16.34 -4.58
N LYS A 15 1.20 -15.97 -3.34
CA LYS A 15 0.41 -15.06 -2.52
C LYS A 15 0.42 -13.66 -3.13
N GLN A 16 -0.75 -13.03 -3.18
CA GLN A 16 -0.87 -11.63 -3.61
C GLN A 16 -1.75 -10.86 -2.63
N GLU A 17 -1.40 -9.61 -2.38
CA GLU A 17 -2.15 -8.72 -1.51
C GLU A 17 -2.18 -7.33 -2.14
N TRP A 18 -3.35 -6.69 -2.15
CA TRP A 18 -3.52 -5.34 -2.68
C TRP A 18 -4.43 -4.53 -1.78
N TYR A 19 -3.87 -3.54 -1.11
CA TYR A 19 -4.56 -2.65 -0.18
C TYR A 19 -4.71 -1.28 -0.81
N ARG A 20 -5.92 -0.71 -0.82
CA ARG A 20 -6.21 0.54 -1.49
C ARG A 20 -7.19 1.42 -0.73
N VAL A 21 -7.00 2.73 -0.87
CA VAL A 21 -8.02 3.74 -0.62
C VAL A 21 -8.46 4.32 -1.96
N GLU A 22 -9.76 4.22 -2.23
CA GLU A 22 -10.41 4.70 -3.45
C GLU A 22 -11.44 5.78 -3.07
N ASP A 23 -11.47 6.89 -3.80
CA ASP A 23 -12.53 7.91 -3.73
C ASP A 23 -13.40 7.73 -4.97
N ASP A 24 -14.64 7.28 -4.79
CA ASP A 24 -15.59 7.01 -5.89
C ASP A 24 -16.45 8.24 -6.24
N GLY A 25 -16.19 9.39 -5.61
CA GLY A 25 -16.93 10.64 -5.74
C GLY A 25 -18.16 10.74 -4.84
N LYS A 26 -18.53 9.69 -4.10
CA LYS A 26 -19.62 9.68 -3.11
C LYS A 26 -19.12 9.35 -1.71
N ALA A 27 -18.16 8.44 -1.61
CA ALA A 27 -17.54 8.01 -0.38
C ALA A 27 -16.06 7.71 -0.59
N ILE A 28 -15.32 7.68 0.52
CA ILE A 28 -13.97 7.16 0.57
C ILE A 28 -14.07 5.71 1.01
N CYS A 29 -13.38 4.82 0.31
CA CYS A 29 -13.52 3.39 0.52
C CYS A 29 -12.14 2.73 0.67
N VAL A 30 -12.09 1.74 1.55
CA VAL A 30 -10.98 0.81 1.66
C VAL A 30 -11.31 -0.44 0.85
N ARG A 31 -10.37 -0.88 0.03
CA ARG A 31 -10.43 -2.13 -0.72
C ARG A 31 -9.21 -3.00 -0.44
N MET A 32 -9.44 -4.29 -0.24
CA MET A 32 -8.38 -5.29 -0.11
C MET A 32 -8.67 -6.45 -1.06
N ASP A 33 -7.74 -6.76 -1.96
CA ASP A 33 -7.78 -7.98 -2.77
C ASP A 33 -6.62 -8.88 -2.36
N MET A 34 -6.93 -10.09 -1.91
CA MET A 34 -5.99 -11.06 -1.37
C MET A 34 -6.09 -12.35 -2.19
N ARG A 35 -4.96 -13.02 -2.38
CA ARG A 35 -4.89 -14.34 -2.96
C ARG A 35 -3.96 -15.22 -2.16
N ASP A 36 -4.48 -16.28 -1.56
CA ASP A 36 -3.77 -17.31 -0.82
C ASP A 36 -4.48 -18.65 -1.07
N GLU A 37 -4.23 -19.23 -2.26
CA GLU A 37 -4.95 -20.38 -2.85
C GLU A 37 -6.32 -20.02 -3.47
N GLU A 38 -7.13 -19.23 -2.78
CA GLU A 38 -8.39 -18.66 -3.28
C GLU A 38 -8.30 -17.13 -3.41
N GLU A 39 -9.26 -16.51 -4.11
CA GLU A 39 -9.35 -15.06 -4.24
C GLU A 39 -10.35 -14.50 -3.23
N HIS A 40 -9.92 -13.47 -2.49
CA HIS A 40 -10.75 -12.78 -1.50
C HIS A 40 -10.74 -11.28 -1.76
N THR A 41 -11.92 -10.67 -1.82
CA THR A 41 -12.08 -9.22 -1.94
C THR A 41 -12.88 -8.67 -0.78
N PHE A 42 -12.35 -7.64 -0.14
CA PHE A 42 -12.99 -6.90 0.94
C PHE A 42 -13.18 -5.45 0.52
N TYR A 43 -14.29 -4.88 1.00
CA TYR A 43 -14.69 -3.52 0.70
C TYR A 43 -15.40 -2.91 1.90
N ALA A 44 -15.00 -1.70 2.29
CA ALA A 44 -15.65 -0.94 3.34
C ALA A 44 -15.63 0.56 3.03
N GLU A 45 -16.75 1.24 3.25
CA GLU A 45 -16.78 2.72 3.30
C GLU A 45 -16.10 3.19 4.59
N VAL A 46 -15.33 4.27 4.50
CA VAL A 46 -14.59 4.84 5.63
C VAL A 46 -14.82 6.34 5.74
N GLU A 47 -14.76 6.85 6.97
CA GLU A 47 -14.84 8.28 7.22
C GLU A 47 -13.51 8.99 7.00
N GLY A 48 -13.54 10.32 6.84
CA GLY A 48 -12.34 11.13 6.66
C GLY A 48 -11.34 11.07 7.83
N GLU A 49 -11.74 10.61 9.02
CA GLU A 49 -10.83 10.35 10.15
C GLU A 49 -9.86 9.19 9.84
N PHE A 50 -10.31 8.16 9.13
CA PHE A 50 -9.45 7.06 8.71
C PHE A 50 -8.28 7.53 7.86
N LEU A 51 -8.51 8.51 6.98
CA LEU A 51 -7.46 9.07 6.13
C LEU A 51 -6.38 9.80 6.93
N LYS A 52 -6.75 10.43 8.05
CA LYS A 52 -5.79 11.05 8.96
C LYS A 52 -5.00 10.00 9.73
N GLU A 53 -5.68 8.98 10.24
CA GLU A 53 -5.01 7.84 10.91
C GLU A 53 -4.03 7.14 9.96
N LEU A 54 -4.43 6.93 8.70
CA LEU A 54 -3.56 6.36 7.69
C LEU A 54 -2.33 7.26 7.47
N GLU A 55 -2.49 8.58 7.35
CA GLU A 55 -1.38 9.53 7.20
C GLU A 55 -0.37 9.42 8.36
N GLU A 56 -0.87 9.45 9.59
CA GLU A 56 -0.05 9.34 10.81
C GLU A 56 0.69 7.99 10.89
N LYS A 57 0.01 6.90 10.53
CA LYS A 57 0.61 5.55 10.53
C LYS A 57 1.70 5.44 9.48
N LEU A 58 1.49 5.97 8.28
CA LEU A 58 2.50 5.98 7.23
C LEU A 58 3.73 6.80 7.62
N GLU A 59 3.55 7.92 8.35
CA GLU A 59 4.64 8.73 8.88
C GLU A 59 5.43 8.00 9.98
N VAL A 60 4.74 7.41 10.98
CA VAL A 60 5.37 6.61 12.05
C VAL A 60 6.09 5.38 11.49
N GLY A 61 5.51 4.73 10.48
CA GLY A 61 6.11 3.62 9.75
C GLY A 61 7.31 4.02 8.89
N GLY A 62 7.60 5.31 8.76
CA GLY A 62 8.69 5.83 7.94
C GLY A 62 8.50 5.65 6.44
N ILE A 63 7.29 5.32 5.99
CA ILE A 63 6.96 4.98 4.60
C ILE A 63 7.16 6.19 3.67
N VAL A 64 6.95 7.39 4.19
CA VAL A 64 7.23 8.65 3.46
C VAL A 64 8.70 8.77 3.01
N LYS A 65 9.63 8.07 3.68
CA LYS A 65 11.06 8.06 3.33
C LYS A 65 11.37 7.15 2.14
N TRP A 66 10.42 6.35 1.69
CA TRP A 66 10.58 5.51 0.51
C TRP A 66 10.47 6.31 -0.79
N ASN A 67 10.25 7.64 -0.70
CA ASN A 67 10.22 8.53 -1.85
C ASN A 67 11.51 8.43 -2.66
N GLY A 68 11.39 8.19 -3.97
CA GLY A 68 12.52 8.04 -4.87
C GLY A 68 13.21 6.68 -4.82
N PHE A 69 12.68 5.69 -4.08
CA PHE A 69 13.15 4.31 -4.15
C PHE A 69 12.78 3.68 -5.50
N TYR A 70 13.79 3.28 -6.26
CA TYR A 70 13.61 2.70 -7.59
C TYR A 70 14.76 1.77 -7.96
N ASP A 71 14.46 0.49 -8.17
CA ASP A 71 14.68 -0.24 -9.42
C ASP A 71 14.34 -1.72 -9.16
N ILE A 72 14.09 -2.52 -10.20
CA ILE A 72 15.02 -3.60 -10.61
C ILE A 72 14.68 -4.08 -12.05
N GLU A 73 15.64 -3.88 -12.96
CA GLU A 73 15.61 -3.99 -14.44
C GLU A 73 15.28 -5.35 -15.09
N THR A 74 15.04 -6.44 -14.35
CA THR A 74 14.78 -7.78 -14.94
C THR A 74 13.41 -8.33 -14.59
N CYS A 75 12.35 -7.58 -14.86
CA CYS A 75 11.00 -8.11 -14.73
C CYS A 75 10.69 -9.13 -15.85
N LEU A 76 11.09 -10.38 -15.62
CA LEU A 76 10.52 -11.61 -16.18
C LEU A 76 10.34 -12.57 -14.99
N CYS A 77 9.47 -12.17 -14.06
CA CYS A 77 9.41 -12.66 -12.67
C CYS A 77 9.56 -14.18 -12.49
N SER A 78 10.30 -14.58 -11.45
CA SER A 78 9.81 -15.58 -10.48
C SER A 78 10.10 -15.07 -9.06
N GLY A 79 9.32 -14.01 -8.72
CA GLY A 79 9.04 -13.24 -7.46
C GLY A 79 10.17 -12.93 -6.47
N ASP A 80 9.98 -12.24 -5.32
CA ASP A 80 8.88 -11.36 -4.87
C ASP A 80 8.84 -10.07 -5.69
N SER A 81 7.64 -9.53 -5.93
CA SER A 81 7.42 -8.28 -6.66
C SER A 81 6.52 -7.34 -5.87
N TRP A 82 6.92 -6.07 -5.78
CA TRP A 82 6.28 -5.08 -4.91
C TRP A 82 6.17 -3.73 -5.59
N VAL A 83 5.04 -3.03 -5.41
CA VAL A 83 4.98 -1.59 -5.63
C VAL A 83 3.97 -0.93 -4.68
N LEU A 84 4.37 0.20 -4.11
CA LEU A 84 3.53 1.07 -3.30
C LEU A 84 3.39 2.43 -3.99
N HIS A 85 2.18 3.01 -4.03
CA HIS A 85 2.01 4.42 -4.39
C HIS A 85 0.99 5.19 -3.56
N ILE A 86 1.32 6.44 -3.23
CA ILE A 86 0.58 7.27 -2.28
C ILE A 86 0.70 8.75 -2.70
N PHE A 87 -0.42 9.47 -2.97
CA PHE A 87 -0.39 10.87 -3.49
C PHE A 87 -1.63 11.78 -3.18
N TYR A 88 -1.42 13.08 -2.88
CA TYR A 88 -2.12 14.17 -2.11
C TYR A 88 -1.63 15.60 -2.46
N THR A 89 -2.57 16.48 -2.79
CA THR A 89 -2.31 17.92 -3.03
C THR A 89 -3.42 18.77 -2.37
N ASP A 90 -3.25 20.06 -2.03
CA ASP A 90 -2.25 21.08 -2.42
C ASP A 90 -1.15 21.33 -1.38
N GLY A 91 0.10 21.13 -1.81
CA GLY A 91 1.34 21.38 -1.07
C GLY A 91 2.54 20.50 -1.48
N LYS A 92 2.25 19.35 -2.10
CA LYS A 92 3.10 18.29 -2.69
C LYS A 92 3.27 17.07 -1.80
N GLU A 93 3.12 15.89 -2.40
CA GLU A 93 3.81 14.70 -1.90
C GLU A 93 4.37 13.81 -3.02
N ASP A 94 4.00 12.53 -3.07
CA ASP A 94 4.33 11.43 -4.02
C ASP A 94 5.40 10.50 -3.53
N VAL A 95 5.01 9.27 -3.19
CA VAL A 95 5.97 8.22 -2.83
C VAL A 95 5.67 6.93 -3.58
N HIS A 96 6.27 6.79 -4.78
CA HIS A 96 6.33 5.54 -5.59
C HIS A 96 7.55 4.78 -5.14
N ALA A 97 7.34 3.59 -4.57
CA ALA A 97 8.46 2.74 -4.22
C ALA A 97 8.17 1.31 -4.62
N MET A 98 8.95 0.85 -5.58
CA MET A 98 8.71 -0.32 -6.41
C MET A 98 9.91 -1.24 -6.40
N GLY A 99 9.77 -2.49 -6.80
CA GLY A 99 10.94 -3.36 -6.84
C GLY A 99 10.81 -4.74 -7.46
N HIS A 100 11.96 -5.39 -7.43
CA HIS A 100 12.20 -6.82 -7.27
C HIS A 100 13.63 -6.99 -6.72
N SER A 101 13.87 -7.83 -5.70
CA SER A 101 15.18 -8.10 -5.02
C SER A 101 15.83 -7.01 -4.14
N ALA A 102 15.36 -5.76 -4.15
CA ALA A 102 15.77 -4.73 -3.17
C ALA A 102 14.57 -4.23 -2.35
N ARG A 103 14.81 -3.85 -1.09
CA ARG A 103 13.81 -3.29 -0.16
C ARG A 103 14.36 -2.01 0.47
N PRO A 104 13.57 -0.94 0.62
CA PRO A 104 14.00 0.25 1.35
C PRO A 104 14.19 -0.06 2.84
N ASP A 105 14.95 0.76 3.55
CA ASP A 105 15.09 0.63 4.99
C ASP A 105 13.73 0.70 5.70
N GLY A 106 13.53 -0.19 6.67
CA GLY A 106 12.29 -0.27 7.43
C GLY A 106 11.13 -0.95 6.70
N PHE A 107 11.36 -1.56 5.53
CA PHE A 107 10.33 -2.22 4.72
C PHE A 107 9.34 -3.08 5.51
N GLU A 108 9.84 -4.06 6.27
CA GLU A 108 9.00 -4.98 7.06
C GLU A 108 8.13 -4.24 8.09
N THR A 109 8.65 -3.18 8.68
CA THR A 109 7.89 -2.37 9.64
C THR A 109 6.81 -1.57 8.93
N GLY A 110 7.12 -0.95 7.79
CA GLY A 110 6.14 -0.24 6.98
C GLY A 110 5.03 -1.16 6.46
N VAL A 111 5.38 -2.33 5.93
CA VAL A 111 4.41 -3.36 5.51
C VAL A 111 3.51 -3.78 6.66
N ARG A 112 4.08 -4.05 7.85
CA ARG A 112 3.29 -4.42 9.03
C ARG A 112 2.29 -3.33 9.40
N VAL A 113 2.71 -2.06 9.41
CA VAL A 113 1.83 -0.93 9.71
C VAL A 113 0.67 -0.84 8.71
N ILE A 114 0.93 -1.02 7.42
CA ILE A 114 -0.14 -1.06 6.40
C ILE A 114 -1.08 -2.23 6.66
N LYS A 115 -0.57 -3.42 6.97
CA LYS A 115 -1.43 -4.57 7.25
C LYS A 115 -2.28 -4.39 8.50
N GLU A 116 -1.71 -3.87 9.57
CA GLU A 116 -2.42 -3.64 10.84
C GLU A 116 -3.57 -2.65 10.70
N ILE A 117 -3.38 -1.54 9.96
CA ILE A 117 -4.45 -0.56 9.78
C ILE A 117 -5.61 -1.11 8.92
N PHE A 118 -5.28 -1.90 7.90
CA PHE A 118 -6.29 -2.50 7.00
C PHE A 118 -6.96 -3.76 7.58
N ALA A 119 -6.30 -4.50 8.47
CA ALA A 119 -6.86 -5.70 9.11
C ALA A 119 -8.12 -5.43 9.94
N ARG A 120 -8.41 -4.18 10.28
CA ARG A 120 -9.65 -3.76 10.94
C ARG A 120 -10.91 -3.95 10.09
N PHE A 121 -10.74 -4.20 8.79
CA PHE A 121 -11.82 -4.38 7.82
C PHE A 121 -11.93 -5.82 7.28
N LEU A 122 -11.11 -6.75 7.82
CA LEU A 122 -11.17 -8.19 7.54
C LEU A 122 -12.06 -8.88 8.58
#